data_AF-A0A087A9K6-F1
#
_entry.id   AF-A0A087A9K6-F1
#
_cell.length_a   1.000
_cell.length_b   1.000
_cell.length_c   1.000
_cell.angle_alpha   90.00
_cell.angle_beta   90.00
_cell.angle_gamma   90.00
#
_symmetry.space_group_name_H-M   'P 1'
#
loop_
_entity.id
_entity.type
_entity.pdbx_description
1 polymer ?
#
loop_
_entity_poly.entity_id
_entity_poly.type
_entity_poly.pdbx_seq_one_letter_code
_entity_poly.pdbx_strand_id
1 'polypeptide(L)' 'MTMTDTGVKPILVYTPPEDGKPRNAVDAKWMRLHRAMLNRRTRLAKKAGEIEDRDRH' A
#
# COMPACT_ATOMS: atom_id res chain seq x y z
N MET A 1 31.31 18.55 -5.96
CA MET A 1 31.31 17.18 -6.52
C MET A 1 30.92 16.22 -5.41
N THR A 2 29.74 15.60 -5.47
CA THR A 2 29.33 14.56 -4.52
C THR A 2 29.83 13.21 -5.01
N MET A 3 30.83 12.64 -4.34
CA MET A 3 31.32 11.29 -4.61
C MET A 3 30.24 10.27 -4.25
N THR A 4 29.76 9.50 -5.23
CA THR A 4 29.03 8.25 -5.00
C THR A 4 30.02 7.11 -5.18
N ASP A 5 30.86 6.89 -4.16
CA ASP A 5 31.96 5.91 -4.10
C ASP A 5 31.47 4.50 -3.70
N THR A 6 30.36 4.05 -4.26
CA THR A 6 29.95 2.65 -4.18
C THR A 6 29.03 2.44 -5.37
N GLY A 7 29.30 1.46 -6.24
CA GLY A 7 28.48 1.15 -7.43
C GLY A 7 27.04 0.70 -7.14
N VAL A 8 26.49 1.03 -5.97
CA VAL A 8 25.13 0.78 -5.55
C VAL A 8 24.27 1.95 -6.03
N LYS A 9 23.41 1.70 -7.01
CA LYS A 9 22.39 2.67 -7.41
C LYS A 9 21.49 2.94 -6.21
N PRO A 10 21.30 4.20 -5.78
CA PRO A 10 20.42 4.51 -4.66
C PRO A 10 19.03 3.95 -4.95
N ILE A 11 18.49 3.19 -4.01
CA ILE A 11 17.10 2.74 -4.08
C ILE A 11 16.26 4.00 -3.96
N LEU A 12 15.63 4.41 -5.06
CA LEU A 12 14.68 5.51 -5.04
C LEU A 12 13.54 5.14 -4.10
N VAL A 13 13.40 5.91 -3.03
CA VAL A 13 12.24 5.81 -2.15
C VAL A 13 11.00 6.11 -2.98
N TYR A 14 10.01 5.23 -2.90
CA TYR A 14 8.75 5.42 -3.60
C TYR A 14 8.03 6.67 -3.07
N THR A 15 7.93 7.71 -3.90
CA THR A 15 7.17 8.92 -3.58
C THR A 15 5.81 8.86 -4.27
N PRO A 16 4.69 8.83 -3.52
CA PRO A 16 3.35 8.87 -4.08
C PRO A 16 3.13 10.14 -4.93
N PRO A 17 2.33 10.07 -6.01
CA PRO A 17 1.96 11.25 -6.78
C PRO A 17 1.14 12.24 -5.94
N GLU A 18 1.43 13.55 -6.05
CA GLU A 18 0.70 14.59 -5.32
C GLU A 18 -0.78 14.67 -5.71
N ASP A 19 -1.10 14.43 -6.99
CA ASP A 19 -2.48 14.45 -7.51
C ASP A 19 -3.35 13.29 -6.99
N GLY A 20 -2.78 12.36 -6.23
CA GLY A 20 -3.49 11.17 -5.74
C GLY A 20 -3.92 10.19 -6.83
N LYS A 21 -3.43 10.37 -8.06
CA LYS A 21 -3.66 9.50 -9.22
C LYS A 21 -2.38 8.75 -9.59
N PRO A 22 -2.43 7.45 -9.88
CA PRO A 22 -1.25 6.69 -10.24
C PRO A 22 -0.72 7.15 -11.60
N ARG A 23 0.59 7.42 -11.70
CA ARG A 23 1.24 7.76 -13.00
C ARG A 23 1.47 6.53 -13.86
N ASN A 24 1.62 5.36 -13.23
CA ASN A 24 1.85 4.09 -13.89
C ASN A 24 1.29 2.90 -13.07
N ALA A 25 1.44 1.68 -13.60
CA ALA A 25 0.96 0.45 -12.94
C ALA A 25 1.65 0.18 -11.60
N VAL A 26 2.92 0.59 -11.45
CA VAL A 26 3.68 0.45 -10.21
C VAL A 26 3.07 1.35 -9.13
N ASP A 27 2.78 2.61 -9.45
CA ASP A 27 2.07 3.53 -8.58
C ASP A 27 0.71 2.96 -8.16
N ALA A 28 -0.06 2.45 -9.12
CA ALA A 28 -1.37 1.87 -8.83
C ALA A 28 -1.27 0.70 -7.83
N LYS A 29 -0.26 -0.15 -7.98
CA LYS A 29 -0.02 -1.28 -7.05
C LYS A 29 0.39 -0.79 -5.66
N TRP A 30 1.32 0.16 -5.58
CA TRP A 30 1.75 0.74 -4.30
C TRP A 30 0.62 1.46 -3.57
N MET A 31 -0.14 2.30 -4.28
CA MET A 31 -1.30 3.00 -3.74
C MET A 31 -2.38 2.02 -3.25
N ARG A 32 -2.64 0.94 -4.01
CA ARG A 32 -3.59 -0.11 -3.58
C ARG A 32 -3.11 -0.83 -2.32
N LEU A 33 -1.82 -1.18 -2.24
CA LEU A 33 -1.23 -1.80 -1.06
C LEU A 33 -1.37 -0.89 0.17
N HIS A 34 -1.06 0.39 0.02
CA HIS A 34 -1.15 1.37 1.09
C HIS A 34 -2.60 1.52 1.59
N ARG A 35 -3.57 1.64 0.67
CA ARG A 35 -5.00 1.66 1.01
C ARG A 35 -5.47 0.38 1.70
N ALA A 36 -4.97 -0.79 1.29
CA ALA A 36 -5.31 -2.06 1.90
C ALA A 36 -4.74 -2.18 3.33
N MET A 37 -3.54 -1.64 3.57
CA MET A 37 -2.91 -1.60 4.89
C MET A 37 -3.67 -0.69 5.85
N LEU A 38 -4.03 0.53 5.41
CA LEU A 38 -4.81 1.48 6.23
C LEU A 38 -6.18 0.90 6.61
N ASN A 39 -6.83 0.19 5.68
CA ASN A 39 -8.13 -0.43 5.92
C ASN A 39 -8.05 -1.85 6.51
N ARG A 40 -6.87 -2.28 7.02
CA ARG A 40 -6.72 -3.65 7.55
C ARG A 40 -7.64 -3.90 8.74
N ARG A 41 -7.69 -2.95 9.70
CA ARG A 41 -8.51 -3.10 10.91
C ARG A 41 -10.00 -3.17 10.60
N THR A 42 -10.49 -2.30 9.72
CA THR A 42 -11.90 -2.29 9.28
C THR A 42 -12.25 -3.55 8.49
N ARG A 43 -11.35 -4.07 7.66
CA ARG A 43 -11.53 -5.36 6.96
C ARG A 43 -11.58 -6.55 7.92
N LEU A 44 -10.74 -6.56 8.95
CA LEU A 44 -10.75 -7.62 9.96
C LEU A 44 -12.04 -7.58 10.79
N ALA A 45 -12.50 -6.39 11.20
CA ALA A 45 -13.75 -6.22 11.92
C ALA A 45 -14.97 -6.66 11.09
N LYS A 46 -15.03 -6.28 9.80
CA LYS A 46 -16.08 -6.74 8.88
C LYS A 46 -16.08 -8.26 8.73
N LYS A 47 -14.90 -8.87 8.56
CA LYS A 47 -14.77 -10.32 8.42
C LYS A 47 -15.20 -11.06 9.69
N ALA A 48 -14.93 -10.52 10.87
CA ALA A 48 -15.39 -11.11 12.13
C ALA A 48 -16.92 -11.08 12.24
N GLY A 49 -17.55 -9.93 11.93
CA GLY A 49 -19.01 -9.84 11.93
C GLY A 49 -19.70 -10.72 10.89
N GLU A 50 -19.09 -10.90 9.71
CA GLU A 50 -19.60 -11.80 8.67
C GLU A 50 -19.52 -13.29 9.08
N ILE A 51 -18.51 -13.67 9.87
CA ILE A 51 -18.43 -15.02 10.46
C ILE A 51 -19.51 -15.20 11.53
N GLU A 52 -19.69 -14.22 12.43
CA GLU A 52 -20.71 -14.26 13.47
C GLU A 52 -22.14 -14.30 12.91
N ASP A 53 -22.41 -13.60 11.82
CA ASP A 53 -23.72 -13.61 11.14
C ASP A 53 -23.99 -14.95 10.44
N ARG A 54 -22.95 -15.55 9.85
CA ARG A 54 -23.04 -16.86 9.22
C ARG A 54 -23.24 -18.00 10.22
N ASP A 55 -22.65 -17.93 11.41
CA ASP A 55 -22.83 -18.94 12.45
C ASP A 55 -24.19 -18.83 13.16
N ARG A 56 -24.91 -17.72 12.99
CA ARG A 56 -26.23 -17.46 13.60
C ARG A 56 -27.40 -17.99 12.75
N HIS A 57 -27.16 -18.36 11.49
CA HIS A 57 -28.16 -18.78 10.51
C HIS A 57 -28.03 -20.25 10.12
#